data_AF-A0A7V6L258-F1
#
_entry.id   AF-A0A7V6L258-F1
#
_cell.length_a   1.000
_cell.length_b   1.000
_cell.length_c   1.000
_cell.angle_alpha   90.00
_cell.angle_beta   90.00
_cell.angle_gamma   90.00
#
_symmetry.space_group_name_H-M   'P 1'
#
loop_
_entity.id
_entity.type
_entity.pdbx_description
1 polymer ?
#
loop_
_entity_poly.entity_id
_entity_poly.type
_entity_poly.pdbx_seq_one_letter_code
_entity_poly.pdbx_strand_id
1 'polypeptide(L)' 'MPQLASYFGGFIIGIFLTFIILRATNFEKLFHQGKVFEIRVAYVLVSLLGGHLLGRIIYFIVNLLATTN' A
#
# COMPACT_ATOMS: atom_id res chain seq x y z
N MET A 1 -5.88 -21.77 0.83
CA MET A 1 -5.64 -20.70 -0.16
C MET A 1 -4.43 -19.86 0.28
N PRO A 2 -3.20 -20.40 0.21
CA PRO A 2 -1.99 -19.70 0.67
C PRO A 2 -1.76 -18.37 -0.09
N GLN A 3 -2.12 -18.31 -1.38
CA GLN A 3 -1.97 -17.13 -2.21
C GLN A 3 -2.81 -15.94 -1.70
N LEU A 4 -4.03 -16.20 -1.24
CA LEU A 4 -4.90 -15.16 -0.69
C LEU A 4 -4.35 -14.60 0.62
N ALA A 5 -3.81 -15.46 1.49
CA ALA A 5 -3.17 -15.03 2.73
C ALA A 5 -1.91 -14.18 2.45
N SER A 6 -1.10 -14.57 1.46
CA SER A 6 0.06 -13.80 1.01
C SER A 6 -0.33 -12.43 0.43
N TYR A 7 -1.44 -12.35 -0.30
CA TYR A 7 -1.99 -11.07 -0.77
C TYR A 7 -2.33 -10.15 0.41
N PHE A 8 -3.11 -10.63 1.38
CA PHE A 8 -3.51 -9.81 2.53
C PHE A 8 -2.33 -9.42 3.43
N GLY A 9 -1.36 -10.32 3.61
CA GLY A 9 -0.12 -10.00 4.31
C GLY A 9 0.66 -8.88 3.62
N GLY A 10 0.86 -9.01 2.30
CA GLY A 10 1.50 -7.97 1.50
C GLY A 10 0.73 -6.66 1.46
N PHE A 11 -0.60 -6.73 1.43
CA PHE A 11 -1.49 -5.57 1.45
C PHE A 11 -1.33 -4.75 2.72
N ILE A 12 -1.40 -5.40 3.88
CA ILE A 12 -1.26 -4.74 5.18
C ILE A 12 0.14 -4.12 5.31
N ILE A 13 1.19 -4.88 4.98
CA ILE A 13 2.57 -4.39 5.01
C ILE A 13 2.72 -3.19 4.08
N GLY A 14 2.16 -3.25 2.88
CA GLY A 14 2.23 -2.17 1.91
C GLY A 14 1.50 -0.90 2.35
N ILE A 15 0.35 -1.01 3.02
CA ILE A 15 -0.33 0.16 3.62
C ILE A 15 0.62 0.89 4.58
N PHE A 16 1.22 0.16 5.52
CA PHE A 16 2.11 0.75 6.52
C PHE A 16 3.35 1.36 5.87
N LEU A 17 3.98 0.63 4.94
CA LEU A 17 5.17 1.09 4.24
C LEU A 17 4.87 2.37 3.45
N THR A 18 3.79 2.39 2.67
CA THR A 18 3.38 3.56 1.90
C THR A 18 3.04 4.73 2.82
N PHE A 19 2.35 4.49 3.94
CA PHE A 19 2.05 5.56 4.91
C PHE A 19 3.33 6.19 5.49
N ILE A 20 4.32 5.38 5.87
CA ILE A 20 5.62 5.86 6.36
C ILE A 20 6.34 6.67 5.29
N ILE A 21 6.36 6.20 4.05
CA ILE A 21 6.99 6.89 2.92
C ILE A 21 6.33 8.25 2.69
N LEU A 22 5.00 8.30 2.61
CA LEU A 22 4.26 9.56 2.42
C LEU A 22 4.61 10.58 3.50
N ARG A 23 4.64 10.13 4.77
CA ARG A 23 5.00 10.98 5.91
C ARG A 23 6.45 11.45 5.83
N ALA A 24 7.39 10.57 5.48
CA ALA A 24 8.80 10.92 5.32
C ALA A 24 9.02 11.94 4.18
N THR A 25 8.22 11.86 3.12
CA THR A 25 8.30 12.80 1.98
C THR A 25 7.64 14.16 2.23
N ASN A 26 6.98 14.37 3.39
CA ASN A 26 6.15 15.54 3.66
C ASN A 26 5.08 15.74 2.58
N PHE A 27 4.36 14.68 2.22
CA PHE A 27 3.36 14.69 1.15
C PHE A 27 2.29 15.78 1.32
N GLU A 28 2.01 16.23 2.56
CA GLU A 28 1.11 17.35 2.84
C GLU A 28 1.52 18.68 2.18
N LYS A 29 2.81 18.88 1.85
CA LYS A 29 3.28 20.13 1.19
C LYS A 29 2.72 20.31 -0.22
N LEU A 30 2.17 19.26 -0.83
CA LEU A 30 1.52 19.31 -2.13
C LEU A 30 0.09 19.90 -2.06
N PHE A 31 -0.46 20.06 -0.86
CA PHE A 31 -1.83 20.55 -0.65
C PHE A 31 -1.84 22.00 -0.17
N HIS A 32 -2.91 22.72 -0.50
CA HIS A 32 -3.14 24.07 0.04
C HIS A 32 -3.32 24.04 1.56
N GLN A 33 -2.74 25.02 2.24
CA GLN A 33 -2.82 25.16 3.69
C GLN A 33 -4.28 25.32 4.14
N GLY A 34 -4.65 24.64 5.24
CA GLY A 34 -6.00 24.65 5.81
C GLY A 34 -6.88 23.46 5.42
N LYS A 35 -6.49 22.66 4.43
CA LYS A 35 -7.28 21.52 3.93
C LYS A 35 -6.95 20.19 4.63
N VAL A 36 -7.06 20.16 5.96
CA VAL A 36 -6.67 19.01 6.80
C VAL A 36 -7.41 17.72 6.44
N PHE A 37 -8.70 17.82 6.09
CA PHE A 37 -9.50 16.66 5.70
C PHE A 37 -9.01 16.03 4.39
N GLU A 38 -8.76 16.85 3.37
CA GLU A 38 -8.30 16.39 2.06
C GLU A 38 -6.92 15.72 2.16
N ILE A 39 -6.01 16.29 2.96
CA ILE A 39 -4.70 15.70 3.24
C ILE A 39 -4.87 14.31 3.87
N ARG A 40 -5.71 14.17 4.90
CA ARG A 40 -5.94 12.88 5.57
C ARG A 40 -6.52 11.84 4.60
N VAL A 41 -7.50 12.23 3.80
CA VAL A 41 -8.10 11.34 2.79
C VAL A 41 -7.05 10.92 1.76
N ALA A 42 -6.21 11.84 1.30
CA ALA A 42 -5.14 11.52 0.35
C ALA A 42 -4.14 10.51 0.93
N TYR A 43 -3.71 10.70 2.19
CA TYR A 43 -2.86 9.72 2.88
C TYR A 43 -3.51 8.32 2.91
N VAL A 44 -4.77 8.23 3.30
CA VAL A 44 -5.49 6.94 3.37
C VAL A 44 -5.59 6.30 1.98
N LEU A 45 -6.04 7.06 0.97
CA LEU A 45 -6.22 6.53 -0.38
C LEU A 45 -4.91 6.07 -1.00
N VAL A 46 -3.85 6.88 -0.90
CA VAL A 46 -2.55 6.53 -1.47
C VAL A 46 -1.95 5.32 -0.73
N SER A 47 -2.11 5.23 0.59
CA SER A 47 -1.71 4.04 1.34
C SER A 47 -2.49 2.78 0.96
N LEU A 48 -3.80 2.87 0.71
CA LEU A 48 -4.59 1.73 0.22
C LEU A 48 -4.14 1.27 -1.17
N LEU A 49 -3.83 2.21 -2.07
CA LEU A 49 -3.28 1.91 -3.40
C LEU A 49 -1.91 1.24 -3.30
N GLY A 50 -1.01 1.78 -2.47
CA GLY A 50 0.31 1.21 -2.23
C GLY A 50 0.23 -0.20 -1.63
N GLY A 51 -0.67 -0.40 -0.66
CA GLY A 51 -1.02 -1.72 -0.14
C GLY A 51 -1.47 -2.67 -1.23
N HIS A 52 -2.44 -2.26 -2.07
CA HIS A 52 -2.97 -3.10 -3.15
C HIS A 52 -1.87 -3.54 -4.12
N LEU A 53 -0.99 -2.61 -4.53
CA LEU A 53 0.14 -2.91 -5.40
C LEU A 53 1.09 -3.94 -4.79
N LEU A 54 1.51 -3.74 -3.52
CA LEU A 54 2.40 -4.66 -2.84
C LEU A 54 1.77 -6.04 -2.61
N GLY A 55 0.51 -6.08 -2.20
CA GLY A 55 -0.27 -7.31 -2.08
C GLY A 55 -0.34 -8.07 -3.40
N ARG A 56 -0.57 -7.36 -4.52
CA ARG A 56 -0.62 -7.97 -5.86
C ARG A 56 0.72 -8.51 -6.31
N ILE A 57 1.82 -7.80 -6.04
CA ILE A 57 3.19 -8.25 -6.34
C ILE A 57 3.50 -9.53 -5.56
N ILE A 58 3.24 -9.56 -4.25
CA ILE A 58 3.50 -10.73 -3.41
C ILE A 58 2.64 -11.92 -3.85
N TYR A 59 1.35 -11.69 -4.13
CA TYR A 59 0.46 -12.71 -4.69
C TYR A 59 1.04 -13.30 -5.97
N PHE A 60 1.50 -12.45 -6.90
CA PHE A 60 2.06 -12.89 -8.17
C PHE A 60 3.32 -13.75 -7.98
N ILE A 61 4.24 -13.32 -7.11
CA ILE A 61 5.46 -14.08 -6.79
C ILE A 61 5.12 -15.45 -6.22
N VAL A 62 4.23 -15.52 -5.23
CA VAL A 62 3.82 -16.78 -4.60
C VAL A 62 3.10 -17.68 -5.60
N ASN A 63 2.24 -17.12 -6.44
CA ASN A 63 1.53 -17.87 -7.47
C ASN A 63 2.49 -18.44 -8.53
N LEU A 64 3.49 -17.66 -8.95
CA LEU A 64 4.52 -18.11 -9.89
C LEU A 64 5.29 -19.30 -9.32
N LEU A 65 5.76 -19.19 -8.06
CA LEU A 65 6.49 -20.25 -7.36
C LEU A 65 5.66 -21.53 -7.19
N ALA A 66 4.36 -21.38 -6.94
CA ALA A 66 3.45 -22.52 -6.80
C ALA A 66 3.13 -23.21 -8.15
N THR A 67 3.34 -22.54 -9.27
CA THR A 67 3.09 -23.11 -10.61
C THR A 67 4.33 -23.85 -11.14
N THR A 68 5.52 -23.50 -10.67
CA THR A 68 6.80 -24.13 -11.05
C THR A 68 7.19 -25.37 -10.23
N ASN A 69 6.49 -25.64 -9.13
CA ASN A 69 6.67 -26.84 -8.28
C ASN A 69 5.55 -27.84 -8.54
#